data_AF-L1QBP3-F1
#
_entry.id   AF-L1QBP3-F1
#
_cell.length_a   1.000
_cell.length_b   1.000
_cell.length_c   1.000
_cell.angle_alpha   90.00
_cell.angle_beta   90.00
_cell.angle_gamma   90.00
#
_symmetry.space_group_name_H-M   'P 1'
#
loop_
_entity.id
_entity.type
_entity.pdbx_description
1 polymer ?
#
loop_
_entity_poly.entity_id
_entity_poly.type
_entity_poly.pdbx_seq_one_letter_code
_entity_poly.pdbx_strand_id
1 'polypeptide(L)' 'MLYKKEYTDVLKEVDSSINGISEEEAKNRLNKYGYNELKEGEKTPIWKMFLEEL' A
#
# COMPACT_ATOMS: atom_id res chain seq x y z
N MET A 1 -2.01 6.23 -19.81
CA MET A 1 -1.44 6.43 -18.46
C MET A 1 -2.34 7.37 -17.69
N LEU A 2 -2.70 7.06 -16.44
CA LEU A 2 -3.65 7.84 -15.62
C LEU A 2 -3.33 9.34 -15.59
N TYR A 3 -2.04 9.71 -15.55
CA TYR A 3 -1.60 11.10 -15.49
C TYR A 3 -1.93 11.96 -16.74
N LYS A 4 -2.42 11.36 -17.82
CA LYS A 4 -2.85 12.07 -19.04
C LYS A 4 -4.38 12.13 -19.18
N LYS A 5 -5.13 11.61 -18.21
CA LYS A 5 -6.59 11.56 -18.25
C LYS A 5 -7.19 12.79 -17.57
N GLU A 6 -8.40 13.16 -17.97
CA GLU A 6 -9.19 14.14 -17.24
C GLU A 6 -9.52 13.63 -15.83
N TYR A 7 -9.57 14.54 -14.87
CA TYR A 7 -9.75 14.15 -13.46
C TYR A 7 -11.07 13.39 -13.24
N THR A 8 -12.12 13.68 -14.01
CA THR A 8 -13.41 12.99 -13.96
C THR A 8 -13.31 11.52 -14.36
N ASP A 9 -12.44 11.21 -15.32
CA ASP A 9 -12.23 9.84 -15.78
C ASP A 9 -11.38 9.06 -14.77
N VAL A 10 -10.39 9.73 -14.17
CA VAL A 10 -9.59 9.17 -13.07
C VAL A 10 -10.48 8.80 -11.89
N LEU A 11 -11.39 9.70 -11.47
CA LEU A 11 -12.30 9.44 -10.35
C LEU A 11 -13.20 8.22 -10.60
N LYS A 12 -13.74 8.09 -11.82
CA LYS A 12 -14.54 6.92 -12.21
C LYS A 12 -13.73 5.62 -12.20
N GLU A 13 -12.50 5.66 -12.71
CA GLU A 13 -11.64 4.48 -12.83
C GLU A 13 -11.15 3.97 -11.47
N VAL A 14 -10.88 4.87 -10.52
CA VAL A 14 -10.44 4.50 -9.16
C VAL A 14 -11.58 4.38 -8.15
N ASP A 15 -12.81 4.43 -8.65
CA ASP A 15 -14.07 4.39 -7.89
C ASP A 15 -14.01 5.31 -6.66
N SER A 16 -13.80 6.59 -6.95
CA SER A 16 -13.71 7.65 -5.94
C SER A 16 -14.54 8.85 -6.37
N SER A 17 -14.76 9.76 -5.44
CA SER A 17 -15.51 10.99 -5.68
C SER A 17 -14.67 12.23 -5.36
N ILE A 18 -15.20 13.39 -5.73
CA ILE A 18 -14.59 14.67 -5.34
C ILE A 18 -14.55 14.86 -3.82
N ASN A 19 -15.45 14.19 -3.09
CA ASN A 19 -15.53 14.20 -1.63
C ASN A 19 -14.71 13.06 -0.99
N GLY A 20 -13.97 12.28 -1.80
CA GLY A 20 -13.22 11.10 -1.35
C GLY A 20 -14.08 9.83 -1.32
N ILE A 21 -13.63 8.86 -0.52
CA ILE A 21 -14.27 7.57 -0.29
C ILE A 21 -14.86 7.50 1.12
N SER A 22 -15.81 6.59 1.36
CA SER A 22 -16.35 6.36 2.69
C SER A 22 -15.33 5.71 3.62
N GLU A 23 -15.55 5.80 4.93
CA GLU A 23 -14.71 5.11 5.92
C GLU A 23 -14.74 3.59 5.74
N GLU A 24 -15.90 3.04 5.36
CA GLU A 24 -16.07 1.62 5.06
C GLU A 24 -15.21 1.21 3.86
N GLU A 25 -15.23 1.99 2.78
CA GLU A 25 -14.43 1.71 1.59
C GLU A 25 -12.92 1.88 1.86
N ALA A 26 -12.54 2.85 2.69
CA ALA A 26 -11.16 2.99 3.14
C ALA A 26 -10.68 1.74 3.91
N LYS A 27 -11.51 1.21 4.82
CA LYS A 27 -11.23 -0.04 5.54
C LYS A 27 -11.16 -1.25 4.59
N ASN A 28 -12.06 -1.34 3.62
CA ASN A 28 -12.06 -2.41 2.62
C ASN A 28 -10.76 -2.40 1.79
N ARG A 29 -10.33 -1.22 1.32
CA ARG A 29 -9.06 -1.08 0.58
C ARG A 29 -7.86 -1.41 1.46
N LEU A 30 -7.84 -0.96 2.72
CA LEU A 30 -6.75 -1.27 3.64
C LEU A 30 -6.63 -2.77 3.90
N ASN A 31 -7.75 -3.46 4.12
CA ASN A 31 -7.77 -4.92 4.32
C ASN A 31 -7.34 -5.67 3.05
N LYS A 32 -7.70 -5.15 1.87
CA LYS A 32 -7.39 -5.79 0.59
C LYS A 32 -5.94 -5.62 0.14
N TYR A 33 -5.38 -4.43 0.31
CA TYR A 33 -4.07 -4.06 -0.25
C TYR A 33 -2.97 -3.93 0.80
N GLY A 34 -3.32 -3.85 2.08
CA GLY A 34 -2.39 -3.54 3.16
C GLY A 34 -2.04 -2.05 3.23
N TYR A 35 -1.16 -1.72 4.17
CA TYR A 35 -0.66 -0.36 4.35
C TYR A 35 0.21 0.05 3.16
N ASN A 36 0.14 1.34 2.81
CA ASN A 36 1.02 1.93 1.80
C ASN A 36 2.40 2.23 2.42
N GLU A 37 3.13 1.17 2.73
CA GLU A 37 4.47 1.22 3.28
C GLU A 37 5.38 0.20 2.62
N LEU A 38 6.67 0.51 2.55
CA LEU A 38 7.66 -0.44 2.08
C LEU A 38 7.85 -1.51 3.14
N LYS A 39 7.91 -2.78 2.71
CA LYS A 39 8.25 -3.87 3.62
C LYS A 39 9.65 -3.63 4.18
N GLU A 40 9.79 -3.82 5.48
CA GLU A 40 11.10 -3.82 6.11
C GLU A 40 11.97 -4.93 5.48
N GLY A 41 13.26 -4.65 5.32
CA GLY A 41 14.22 -5.65 4.86
C GLY A 41 14.29 -6.83 5.84
N GLU A 42 14.70 -7.99 5.34
CA GLU A 42 14.93 -9.14 6.22
C GLU A 42 16.01 -8.80 7.26
N LYS A 43 15.65 -8.97 8.54
CA LYS A 43 16.61 -8.81 9.64
C LYS A 43 17.31 -10.13 9.87
N THR A 44 18.63 -10.12 9.81
CA THR A 44 19.43 -11.26 10.28
C THR A 44 19.26 -11.39 11.79
N PRO A 45 18.75 -12.53 12.30
CA PRO A 45 18.66 -12.75 13.74
C PRO A 45 20.05 -12.79 14.38
N ILE A 46 20.19 -12.28 15.60
CA ILE A 46 21.46 -12.20 16.33
C ILE A 46 22.15 -13.57 16.45
N TRP A 47 21.38 -14.62 16.71
CA TRP A 47 21.93 -15.99 16.84
C TRP A 47 22.53 -16.50 15.52
N LYS A 48 22.01 -16.08 14.36
CA LYS A 48 22.54 -16.47 13.06
C LYS A 48 23.89 -15.79 12.82
N MET A 49 24.01 -14.51 13.16
CA MET A 49 25.28 -13.78 13.10
C MET A 49 26.36 -14.42 13.99
N PHE A 50 25.99 -14.91 15.17
CA PHE A 50 26.94 -15.55 16.09
C PHE A 50 27.47 -16.89 15.57
N LEU A 51 26.63 -17.71 14.93
CA LEU A 51 27.04 -19.00 14.39
C LEU A 51 27.88 -18.90 13.11
N GLU A 52 27.74 -17.83 12.34
CA GLU A 52 28.55 -17.59 11.12
C GLU A 52 30.01 -17.21 11.42
N GLU A 53 30.31 -16.76 12.64
CA GLU A 53 31.67 -16.39 13.10
C GLU A 53 32.45 -17.56 13.77
N LEU A 54 31.84 -18.74 13.91
CA LEU A 54 32.47 -19.97 14.43
C LEU A 54 33.02 -20.86 13.31
#